data_AF-A0A4P7X1W4-F1
#
_entry.id   AF-A0A4P7X1W4-F1
#
_cell.length_a   1.000
_cell.length_b   1.000
_cell.length_c   1.000
_cell.angle_alpha   90.00
_cell.angle_beta   90.00
_cell.angle_gamma   90.00
#
_symmetry.space_group_name_H-M   'P 1'
#
loop_
_entity.id
_entity.type
_entity.pdbx_description
1 polymer ?
#
loop_
_entity_poly.entity_id
_entity_poly.type
_entity_poly.pdbx_seq_one_letter_code
_entity_poly.pdbx_strand_id
1 'polypeptide(L)'
;MNGVPGITNGFINASNVERVEVIKGPSATLFGSTVSSYGGLINIVTKKPYQGTGGAIALTGGSYGFTQFNADVNVTDKDFKKLSLRLNTGYQGEDSFQDAGFKKSVFIAPSISYKANNNLTVNFAYEASSNEQTNQPFLFLNRSAPLAFNTLD
;
A
#
# COMPACT_ATOMS: atom_id res chain seq x y z
N MET A 1 -9.57 0.36 0.56
CA MET A 1 -8.54 0.97 1.43
C MET A 1 -9.22 2.02 2.28
N ASN A 2 -8.95 2.06 3.60
CA ASN A 2 -9.61 2.98 4.53
C ASN A 2 -11.15 2.95 4.45
N GLY A 3 -11.74 1.76 4.21
CA GLY A 3 -13.19 1.57 4.08
C GLY A 3 -13.77 1.96 2.72
N VAL A 4 -12.99 2.54 1.81
CA VAL A 4 -13.45 2.89 0.46
C VAL A 4 -13.07 1.78 -0.54
N PRO A 5 -14.03 1.31 -1.36
CA PRO A 5 -13.77 0.48 -2.53
C PRO A 5 -12.69 1.09 -3.43
N GLY A 6 -11.63 0.35 -3.70
CA GLY A 6 -10.56 0.79 -4.60
C GLY A 6 -10.10 -0.36 -5.48
N ILE A 7 -9.65 -0.04 -6.69
CA ILE A 7 -9.05 -0.99 -7.62
C ILE A 7 -7.74 -1.54 -7.02
N THR A 8 -7.68 -2.85 -6.85
CA THR A 8 -6.69 -3.62 -6.07
C THR A 8 -5.32 -3.81 -6.74
N ASN A 9 -5.04 -3.11 -7.85
CA ASN A 9 -3.81 -3.29 -8.62
C ASN A 9 -2.66 -2.37 -8.19
N GLY A 10 -2.84 -1.58 -7.13
CA GLY A 10 -1.79 -0.73 -6.57
C GLY A 10 -0.86 -1.52 -5.65
N PHE A 11 0.44 -1.28 -5.74
CA PHE A 11 1.41 -1.77 -4.76
C PHE A 11 1.04 -1.24 -3.36
N ILE A 12 0.94 -2.14 -2.39
CA ILE A 12 0.66 -1.78 -1.00
C ILE A 12 2.00 -1.52 -0.29
N ASN A 13 2.18 -0.30 0.19
CA ASN A 13 3.35 0.06 1.00
C ASN A 13 3.13 -0.41 2.44
N ALA A 14 3.67 -1.58 2.79
CA ALA A 14 3.52 -2.18 4.13
C ALA A 14 3.94 -1.22 5.27
N SER A 15 4.97 -0.41 5.03
CA SER A 15 5.43 0.61 5.98
C SER A 15 4.39 1.71 6.28
N ASN A 16 3.40 1.90 5.40
CA ASN A 16 2.26 2.81 5.57
C ASN A 16 0.98 2.15 6.09
N VAL A 17 0.99 0.83 6.28
CA VAL A 17 -0.15 0.10 6.85
C VAL A 17 -0.12 0.20 8.37
N GLU A 18 -1.26 0.60 8.96
CA GLU A 18 -1.48 0.55 10.41
C GLU A 18 -2.02 -0.83 10.80
N ARG A 19 -3.01 -1.33 10.05
CA ARG A 19 -3.57 -2.67 10.24
C ARG A 19 -4.27 -3.18 8.99
N VAL A 20 -4.49 -4.48 8.95
CA VAL A 20 -5.26 -5.18 7.92
C VAL A 20 -6.49 -5.81 8.57
N GLU A 21 -7.67 -5.46 8.07
CA GLU A 21 -8.95 -6.00 8.52
C GLU A 21 -9.45 -7.03 7.49
N VAL A 22 -9.72 -8.25 7.94
CA VAL A 22 -10.22 -9.34 7.09
C VAL A 22 -11.66 -9.62 7.44
N ILE A 23 -12.55 -9.39 6.49
CA ILE A 23 -13.98 -9.64 6.64
C ILE A 23 -14.30 -10.90 5.83
N LYS A 24 -14.76 -11.94 6.51
CA LYS A 24 -15.01 -13.25 5.91
C LYS A 24 -16.44 -13.35 5.44
N GLY A 25 -16.63 -13.93 4.25
CA GLY A 25 -17.95 -14.17 3.67
C GLY A 25 -18.61 -12.92 3.07
N PRO A 26 -19.78 -13.07 2.44
CA PRO A 26 -20.44 -11.99 1.71
C PRO A 26 -20.74 -10.78 2.61
N SER A 27 -20.27 -9.59 2.22
CA SER A 27 -20.39 -8.34 2.99
C SER A 27 -20.92 -7.17 2.13
N ALA A 28 -21.70 -7.50 1.09
CA ALA A 28 -22.19 -6.55 0.11
C ALA A 28 -23.11 -5.47 0.68
N THR A 29 -23.81 -5.73 1.79
CA THR A 29 -24.68 -4.75 2.46
C THR A 29 -23.91 -3.53 2.95
N LEU A 30 -22.65 -3.70 3.38
CA LEU A 30 -21.82 -2.62 3.94
C LEU A 30 -20.83 -2.04 2.92
N PHE A 31 -20.32 -2.86 1.99
CA PHE A 31 -19.24 -2.46 1.07
C PHE A 31 -19.63 -2.45 -0.42
N GLY A 32 -20.88 -2.78 -0.75
CA GLY A 32 -21.35 -2.89 -2.13
C GLY A 32 -20.95 -4.20 -2.80
N SER A 33 -21.61 -4.51 -3.92
CA SER A 33 -21.41 -5.76 -4.67
C SER A 33 -20.09 -5.81 -5.45
N THR A 34 -19.49 -4.66 -5.76
CA THR A 34 -18.28 -4.57 -6.60
C THR A 34 -17.01 -5.05 -5.91
N VAL A 35 -16.99 -5.06 -4.57
CA VAL A 35 -15.80 -5.43 -3.76
C VAL A 35 -16.05 -6.65 -2.88
N SER A 36 -17.31 -7.06 -2.72
CA SER A 36 -17.69 -8.22 -1.91
C SER A 36 -17.60 -9.48 -2.77
N SER A 37 -16.59 -10.31 -2.53
CA SER A 37 -16.55 -11.68 -3.05
C SER A 37 -17.29 -12.65 -2.11
N TYR A 38 -17.60 -13.86 -2.57
CA TYR A 38 -18.09 -14.92 -1.69
C TYR A 38 -17.10 -15.31 -0.58
N GLY A 39 -15.80 -15.08 -0.79
CA GLY A 39 -14.77 -15.25 0.23
C GLY A 39 -14.70 -14.09 1.24
N GLY A 40 -15.33 -12.96 0.92
CA GLY A 40 -15.27 -11.72 1.69
C GLY A 40 -14.32 -10.69 1.09
N LEU A 41 -13.74 -9.85 1.95
CA LEU A 41 -12.87 -8.74 1.52
C LEU A 41 -11.80 -8.40 2.55
N ILE A 42 -10.77 -7.70 2.08
CA ILE A 42 -9.66 -7.21 2.91
C ILE A 42 -9.70 -5.68 2.88
N ASN A 43 -9.72 -5.05 4.05
CA ASN A 43 -9.59 -3.62 4.20
C ASN A 43 -8.23 -3.27 4.80
N ILE A 44 -7.41 -2.57 4.01
CA ILE A 44 -6.13 -2.03 4.47
C ILE A 44 -6.39 -0.65 5.06
N VAL A 45 -5.97 -0.46 6.31
CA VAL A 45 -6.06 0.81 7.01
C VAL A 45 -4.68 1.44 7.07
N THR A 46 -4.53 2.62 6.49
CA THR A 46 -3.24 3.34 6.50
C THR A 46 -3.03 4.08 7.82
N LYS A 47 -1.77 4.36 8.11
CA LYS A 47 -1.34 5.17 9.26
C LYS A 47 -2.01 6.54 9.23
N LYS A 48 -2.61 6.92 10.36
CA LYS A 48 -3.25 8.23 10.55
C LYS A 48 -2.47 9.06 11.58
N PRO A 49 -2.57 10.39 11.51
CA PRO A 49 -2.03 11.23 12.58
C PRO A 49 -2.69 10.90 13.92
N TYR A 50 -1.91 10.92 14.99
CA TYR A 50 -2.38 10.74 16.36
C TYR A 50 -1.99 11.93 17.23
N GLN A 51 -2.60 12.07 18.41
CA GLN A 51 -2.24 13.15 19.33
C GLN A 51 -0.88 12.88 19.99
N GLY A 52 0.07 13.77 19.76
CA GLY A 52 1.40 13.73 20.36
C GLY A 52 2.50 13.97 19.35
N THR A 53 3.73 14.02 19.83
CA THR A 53 4.92 14.05 18.97
C THR A 53 5.66 12.75 19.15
N GLY A 54 5.97 12.09 18.05
CA GLY A 54 6.63 10.79 18.07
C GLY A 54 6.99 10.35 16.67
N GLY A 55 7.70 9.24 16.57
CA GLY A 55 8.14 8.73 15.29
C GLY A 55 9.11 7.59 15.46
N ALA A 56 9.46 6.97 14.34
CA ALA A 56 10.45 5.92 14.27
C ALA A 56 11.23 6.02 12.97
N ILE A 57 12.50 5.65 13.04
CA ILE A 57 13.35 5.42 11.88
C ILE A 57 13.79 3.97 11.95
N ALA A 58 13.69 3.25 10.83
CA ALA A 58 14.11 1.87 10.73
C ALA A 58 15.02 1.67 9.52
N LEU A 59 16.09 0.92 9.73
CA LEU A 59 17.01 0.44 8.70
C LEU A 59 17.03 -1.08 8.78
N THR A 60 16.78 -1.74 7.66
CA THR A 60 16.76 -3.20 7.57
C THR A 60 17.67 -3.65 6.44
N GLY A 61 18.48 -4.68 6.72
CA GLY A 61 19.34 -5.34 5.73
C GLY A 61 19.03 -6.83 5.64
N GLY A 62 19.32 -7.46 4.50
CA GLY A 62 19.06 -8.89 4.28
C GLY A 62 19.75 -9.48 3.06
N SER A 63 19.38 -10.70 2.70
CA SER A 63 19.89 -11.41 1.52
C SER A 63 19.55 -10.69 0.21
N TYR A 64 20.26 -11.02 -0.88
CA TYR A 64 20.07 -10.40 -2.21
C TYR A 64 20.23 -8.87 -2.21
N GLY A 65 21.14 -8.36 -1.39
CA GLY A 65 21.36 -6.92 -1.26
C GLY A 65 20.17 -6.15 -0.68
N PHE A 66 19.22 -6.84 -0.03
CA PHE A 66 18.04 -6.22 0.55
C PHE A 66 18.43 -5.09 1.49
N THR A 67 17.96 -3.89 1.15
CA THR A 67 18.14 -2.67 1.94
C THR A 67 16.82 -1.94 2.00
N GLN A 68 16.35 -1.66 3.21
CA GLN A 68 15.13 -0.92 3.45
C GLN A 68 15.34 0.18 4.47
N PHE A 69 14.88 1.38 4.13
CA PHE A 69 14.83 2.54 5.02
C PHE A 69 13.39 2.98 5.18
N ASN A 70 12.96 3.23 6.41
CA ASN A 70 11.64 3.80 6.71
C ASN A 70 11.79 4.94 7.71
N ALA A 71 11.06 6.02 7.48
CA ALA A 71 10.93 7.13 8.42
C ALA A 71 9.46 7.51 8.59
N ASP A 72 9.01 7.54 9.83
CA ASP A 72 7.66 7.88 10.24
C ASP A 72 7.74 8.94 11.33
N VAL A 73 7.13 10.10 11.10
CA VAL A 73 7.14 11.21 12.03
C VAL A 73 5.73 11.75 12.18
N ASN A 74 5.27 11.90 13.42
CA ASN A 74 4.00 12.48 13.80
C ASN A 74 4.24 13.69 14.70
N VAL A 75 3.54 14.79 14.41
CA VAL A 75 3.58 16.01 15.21
C VAL A 75 2.15 16.52 15.39
N THR A 76 1.82 16.85 16.63
CA THR A 76 0.58 17.55 16.98
C THR A 76 0.91 18.93 17.52
N ASP A 77 0.08 19.91 17.16
CA ASP A 77 0.12 21.24 17.75
C ASP A 77 0.04 21.18 19.29
N LYS A 78 0.96 21.86 19.96
CA LYS A 78 1.11 21.82 21.42
C LYS A 78 0.03 22.62 22.13
N ASP A 79 -0.45 23.69 21.51
CA ASP A 79 -1.31 24.67 22.18
C ASP A 79 -2.77 24.22 22.15
N PHE A 80 -3.31 23.98 20.97
CA PHE A 80 -4.74 23.66 20.83
C PHE A 80 -5.01 22.19 20.56
N LYS A 81 -3.99 21.38 20.24
CA LYS A 81 -4.10 19.96 19.82
C LYS A 81 -5.15 19.75 18.71
N LYS A 82 -5.42 20.79 17.92
CA LYS A 82 -6.42 20.77 16.84
C LYS A 82 -5.84 20.27 15.54
N LEU A 83 -4.54 20.41 15.31
CA LEU A 83 -3.87 19.99 14.09
C LEU A 83 -2.85 18.89 14.42
N SER A 84 -2.94 17.76 13.72
CA SER A 84 -1.95 16.70 13.75
C SER A 84 -1.49 16.39 12.32
N LEU A 85 -0.17 16.27 12.15
CA LEU A 85 0.51 16.00 10.90
C LEU A 85 1.30 14.71 11.06
N ARG A 86 1.23 13.83 10.08
CA ARG A 86 2.07 12.63 10.03
C ARG A 86 2.64 12.46 8.64
N LEU A 87 3.95 12.29 8.57
CA LEU A 87 4.69 12.00 7.35
C LEU A 87 5.31 10.63 7.49
N ASN A 88 5.00 9.75 6.54
CA ASN A 88 5.62 8.44 6.44
C ASN A 88 6.26 8.29 5.08
N THR A 89 7.47 7.76 5.04
CA THR A 89 8.23 7.57 3.81
C THR A 89 9.09 6.34 3.93
N GLY A 90 9.41 5.73 2.81
CA GLY A 90 10.30 4.60 2.79
C GLY A 90 10.91 4.36 1.42
N TYR A 91 12.04 3.68 1.47
CA TYR A 91 12.80 3.18 0.34
C TYR A 91 13.10 1.71 0.56
N GLN A 92 12.95 0.90 -0.49
CA GLN A 92 13.34 -0.50 -0.52
C GLN A 92 14.10 -0.75 -1.82
N GLY A 93 15.22 -1.44 -1.72
CA GLY A 93 15.96 -1.98 -2.86
C GLY A 93 16.39 -3.41 -2.56
N GLU A 94 16.18 -4.31 -3.52
CA GLU A 94 16.63 -5.70 -3.45
C GLU A 94 16.81 -6.29 -4.84
N ASP A 95 17.74 -7.22 -4.96
CA ASP A 95 17.84 -8.13 -6.09
C ASP A 95 17.02 -9.40 -5.80
N SER A 96 17.07 -10.37 -6.70
CA SER A 96 16.34 -11.63 -6.60
C SER A 96 17.28 -12.82 -6.67
N PHE A 97 16.73 -14.01 -6.42
CA PHE A 97 17.39 -15.28 -6.75
C PHE A 97 17.51 -15.51 -8.26
N GLN A 98 16.82 -14.70 -9.08
CA GLN A 98 16.90 -14.73 -10.54
C GLN A 98 17.90 -13.69 -11.03
N ASP A 99 18.73 -14.06 -12.02
CA ASP A 99 19.82 -13.22 -12.56
C ASP A 99 19.38 -11.81 -12.99
N ALA A 100 18.17 -11.69 -13.55
CA ALA A 100 17.61 -10.42 -14.03
C ALA A 100 16.51 -9.85 -13.11
N GLY A 101 16.33 -10.41 -11.91
CA GLY A 101 15.25 -10.00 -10.99
C GLY A 101 15.71 -8.91 -10.03
N PHE A 102 14.98 -7.79 -9.99
CA PHE A 102 15.19 -6.74 -9.00
C PHE A 102 13.87 -6.08 -8.61
N LYS A 103 13.88 -5.39 -7.48
CA LYS A 103 12.79 -4.53 -7.02
C LYS A 103 13.34 -3.30 -6.31
N LYS A 104 12.87 -2.13 -6.73
CA LYS A 104 13.12 -0.83 -6.12
C LYS A 104 11.79 -0.14 -5.90
N SER A 105 11.58 0.36 -4.70
CA SER A 105 10.36 1.04 -4.32
C SER A 105 10.69 2.25 -3.48
N VAL A 106 10.03 3.36 -3.77
CA VAL A 106 10.04 4.55 -2.93
C VAL A 106 8.61 5.04 -2.79
N PHE A 107 8.23 5.45 -1.58
CA PHE A 107 6.93 6.04 -1.34
C PHE A 107 7.01 7.20 -0.36
N ILE A 108 6.05 8.10 -0.47
CA ILE A 108 5.81 9.17 0.49
C ILE A 108 4.30 9.27 0.74
N ALA A 109 3.94 9.36 2.01
CA ALA A 109 2.56 9.37 2.47
C ALA A 109 2.36 10.47 3.54
N PRO A 110 2.13 11.73 3.13
CA PRO A 110 1.73 12.78 4.06
C PRO A 110 0.24 12.64 4.43
N SER A 111 -0.06 12.90 5.70
CA SER A 111 -1.42 12.92 6.22
C SER A 111 -1.61 14.00 7.27
N ILE A 112 -2.83 14.54 7.31
CA ILE A 112 -3.23 15.66 8.15
C ILE A 112 -4.57 15.33 8.80
N SER A 113 -4.68 15.62 10.10
CA SER A 113 -5.93 15.54 10.84
C SER A 113 -6.20 16.88 11.52
N TYR A 114 -7.36 17.47 11.24
CA TYR A 114 -7.80 18.73 11.80
C TYR A 114 -9.10 18.58 12.56
N LYS A 115 -9.06 18.77 13.89
CA LYS A 115 -10.21 18.79 14.78
C LYS A 115 -10.80 20.20 14.82
N ALA A 116 -11.78 20.45 13.94
CA ALA A 116 -12.44 21.74 13.84
C ALA A 116 -13.23 22.08 15.12
N ASN A 117 -13.88 21.10 15.73
CA ASN A 117 -14.58 21.20 17.01
C ASN A 117 -14.71 19.82 17.68
N ASN A 118 -15.50 19.70 18.75
CA ASN A 118 -15.67 18.43 19.46
C ASN A 118 -16.41 17.33 18.66
N ASN A 119 -17.11 17.71 17.59
CA ASN A 119 -17.95 16.80 16.79
C ASN A 119 -17.46 16.64 15.34
N LEU A 120 -16.50 17.46 14.89
CA LEU A 120 -16.01 17.47 13.51
C LEU A 120 -14.49 17.33 13.48
N THR A 121 -14.03 16.27 12.81
CA THR A 121 -12.62 16.03 12.48
C THR A 121 -12.50 15.80 10.99
N VAL A 122 -11.65 16.57 10.34
CA VAL A 122 -11.34 16.45 8.91
C VAL A 122 -10.00 15.75 8.77
N ASN A 123 -9.96 14.69 7.97
CA ASN A 123 -8.74 13.94 7.71
C ASN A 123 -8.40 14.03 6.23
N PHE A 124 -7.15 14.35 5.92
CA PHE A 124 -6.60 14.32 4.59
C PHE A 124 -5.42 13.35 4.56
N ALA A 125 -5.36 12.50 3.55
CA ALA A 125 -4.27 11.57 3.36
C ALA A 125 -3.94 11.50 1.87
N TYR A 126 -2.65 11.51 1.56
CA TYR A 126 -2.12 11.36 0.22
C TYR A 126 -1.02 10.31 0.24
N GLU A 127 -0.91 9.53 -0.83
CA GLU A 127 0.16 8.56 -1.02
C GLU A 127 0.64 8.64 -2.46
N ALA A 128 1.94 8.77 -2.62
CA ALA A 128 2.62 8.66 -3.91
C ALA A 128 3.71 7.60 -3.79
N SER A 129 3.82 6.74 -4.79
CA SER A 129 4.87 5.73 -4.85
C SER A 129 5.41 5.58 -6.26
N SER A 130 6.69 5.25 -6.35
CA SER A 130 7.37 4.83 -7.58
C SER A 130 7.94 3.45 -7.33
N ASN A 131 7.63 2.53 -8.23
CA ASN A 131 8.07 1.14 -8.15
C ASN A 131 8.70 0.77 -9.48
N GLU A 132 9.95 0.34 -9.43
CA GLU A 132 10.69 -0.20 -10.55
C GLU A 132 11.07 -1.63 -10.22
N GLN A 133 10.61 -2.58 -11.02
CA GLN A 133 10.88 -3.99 -10.77
C GLN A 133 10.94 -4.76 -12.08
N THR A 134 11.60 -5.90 -12.05
CA THR A 134 11.50 -6.87 -13.14
C THR A 134 10.08 -7.43 -13.16
N ASN A 135 9.35 -7.16 -14.23
CA ASN A 135 8.06 -7.81 -14.46
C ASN A 135 8.30 -9.19 -15.05
N GLN A 136 7.58 -10.19 -14.56
CA GLN A 136 7.59 -11.50 -15.18
C GLN A 136 7.08 -11.39 -16.62
N PRO A 137 7.78 -11.99 -17.60
CA PRO A 137 7.25 -12.06 -18.95
C PRO A 137 5.98 -12.90 -18.93
N PHE A 138 4.84 -12.26 -19.14
CA PHE A 138 3.60 -12.97 -19.41
C PHE A 138 3.65 -13.45 -20.85
N LEU A 139 3.71 -14.77 -21.04
CA LEU A 139 3.62 -15.37 -22.36
C LEU A 139 2.16 -15.31 -22.82
N PHE A 140 1.81 -14.28 -23.58
CA PHE A 140 0.51 -14.19 -24.22
C PHE A 140 0.52 -15.05 -25.48
N LEU A 141 0.12 -16.31 -25.35
CA LEU A 141 -0.13 -17.17 -26.50
C LEU A 141 -1.36 -16.62 -27.24
N ASN A 142 -1.16 -16.14 -28.45
CA ASN A 142 -2.25 -15.73 -29.33
C ASN A 142 -3.08 -16.98 -29.69
N ARG A 143 -4.25 -17.13 -29.06
CA ARG A 143 -5.17 -18.25 -29.32
C ARG A 143 -5.79 -18.22 -30.71
N SER A 144 -5.64 -17.11 -31.43
CA SER A 144 -6.07 -16.94 -32.83
C SER A 144 -4.91 -17.09 -33.82
N ALA A 145 -3.68 -17.30 -33.36
CA ALA A 145 -2.59 -17.62 -34.26
C ALA A 145 -2.90 -18.98 -34.93
N PRO A 146 -2.84 -19.08 -36.26
CA PRO A 146 -2.96 -20.36 -36.95
C PRO A 146 -1.91 -21.32 -36.39
N LEU A 147 -2.30 -22.55 -36.10
CA LEU A 147 -1.34 -23.58 -35.73
C LEU A 147 -0.30 -23.71 -36.84
N ALA A 148 0.97 -23.57 -36.50
CA ALA A 148 2.06 -23.70 -37.47
C ALA A 148 2.12 -25.12 -38.08
N PHE A 149 1.53 -26.11 -37.38
CA PHE A 149 1.49 -27.50 -37.79
C PHE A 149 0.12 -28.09 -37.44
N ASN A 150 -0.49 -28.80 -38.38
CA ASN A 150 -1.78 -29.47 -38.20
C ASN A 150 -1.63 -31.00 -38.08
N THR A 151 -0.42 -31.54 -38.20
CA THR A 151 -0.10 -32.97 -38.10
C THR A 151 1.24 -33.17 -37.39
N LEU A 152 1.37 -34.29 -36.67
CA LEU A 152 2.58 -34.75 -35.98
C LEU A 152 3.31 -35.75 -36.89
N ASP A 153 3.84 -35.28 -38.02
CA ASP A 153 4.76 -36.05 -38.88
C ASP A 153 6.13 -35.36 -38.93
#